data_AF-A0A5B0QGM0-F1
#
_entry.id   AF-A0A5B0QGM0-F1
#
_cell.length_a   1.000
_cell.length_b   1.000
_cell.length_c   1.000
_cell.angle_alpha   90.00
_cell.angle_beta   90.00
_cell.angle_gamma   90.00
#
_symmetry.space_group_name_H-M   'P 1'
#
loop_
_entity.id
_entity.type
_entity.pdbx_description
1 polymer ?
#
loop_
_entity_poly.entity_id
_entity_poly.type
_entity_poly.pdbx_seq_one_letter_code
_entity_poly.pdbx_strand_id
1 'polypeptide(L)'
;MEEVNEHFVNLTKAYKALTDETIRENYEMYGHPDGKRETAMGIALPKWIVETRNHGYVVGLYGLVFGLMLPYLVGKWWHGSRKYTKDQVLNESASRYFLNLTEETKFANAVEVLCSSLEFKALESKHIRVFESNKSYKKLEDQVTTTLFNSTGEKLEGRLYNNSSEKFVKRTAVLVYAHMFRIPISDVAILNAKHDVINYGRHLTNGMQSITLGYNWLSTYLVIIKLQQHLVQAMHPALSPLVQLPHVSVKTAEKLAKNNEIGSPEQFSMLSEQQKDTLFPELKGQDHIKKQIQSISEHWPKLELVSSEFKVVGEKTVTPGCVIHFTMKIRIKNPKSSATGKENGKSPAQEPEQTTEQDLKGEEMEIDELLGRKKAGADGEEKCPIVHAPHVTKDTKPSYYWLVGDHKLNRIFVQPVKFTDVGYTKTRVLKTTFQAPHSPGLYTFQAYVKSDSYVDTDVQASMQLRVEDKEAAEDANAEDDISEPDEDTLAGQMAAMRGKPTKKQKTDDDSDDTSGTESSDDDSSSDSDSDSD
;
A
#
# COMPACT_ATOMS: atom_id res chain seq x y z
N MET A 1 61.39 37.41 -28.52
CA MET A 1 61.89 37.50 -29.92
C MET A 1 60.86 37.01 -30.92
N GLU A 2 60.12 35.92 -30.64
CA GLU A 2 59.08 35.40 -31.54
C GLU A 2 57.93 36.38 -31.78
N GLU A 3 57.37 37.02 -30.74
CA GLU A 3 56.30 38.01 -30.88
C GLU A 3 56.68 39.23 -31.76
N VAL A 4 57.93 39.69 -31.65
CA VAL A 4 58.45 40.80 -32.48
C VAL A 4 58.53 40.37 -33.95
N ASN A 5 58.90 39.12 -34.20
CA ASN A 5 59.00 38.57 -35.54
C ASN A 5 57.61 38.38 -36.17
N GLU A 6 56.64 37.91 -35.39
CA GLU A 6 55.23 37.84 -35.84
C GLU A 6 54.65 39.21 -36.15
N HIS A 7 54.90 40.20 -35.30
CA HIS A 7 54.46 41.57 -35.53
C HIS A 7 55.11 42.16 -36.79
N PHE A 8 56.40 41.90 -37.01
CA PHE A 8 57.12 42.33 -38.22
C PHE A 8 56.56 41.65 -39.48
N VAL A 9 56.25 40.35 -39.41
CA VAL A 9 55.64 39.62 -40.52
C VAL A 9 54.25 40.18 -40.83
N ASN A 10 53.43 40.47 -39.83
CA ASN A 10 52.11 41.07 -40.02
C ASN A 10 52.21 42.47 -40.62
N LEU A 11 53.17 43.28 -40.16
CA LEU A 11 53.41 44.62 -40.70
C LEU A 11 53.85 44.54 -42.17
N THR A 12 54.72 43.58 -42.50
CA THR A 12 55.19 43.35 -43.87
C THR A 12 54.05 42.85 -44.77
N LYS A 13 53.18 41.99 -44.25
CA LYS A 13 51.99 41.50 -44.97
C LYS A 13 50.98 42.62 -45.20
N ALA A 14 50.74 43.48 -44.22
CA ALA A 14 49.86 44.64 -44.34
C ALA A 14 50.41 45.65 -45.36
N TYR A 15 51.72 45.93 -45.31
CA TYR A 15 52.37 46.79 -46.31
C TYR A 15 52.22 46.20 -47.72
N LYS A 16 52.54 44.92 -47.90
CA LYS A 16 52.42 44.22 -49.19
C LYS A 16 50.98 44.21 -49.72
N ALA A 17 49.99 44.04 -48.85
CA ALA A 17 48.58 44.09 -49.24
C ALA A 17 48.13 45.48 -49.72
N LEU A 18 48.79 46.56 -49.28
CA LEU A 18 48.49 47.94 -49.72
C LEU A 18 49.28 48.36 -50.96
N THR A 19 50.45 47.76 -51.20
CA THR A 19 51.34 48.17 -52.30
C THR A 19 51.28 47.28 -53.54
N ASP A 20 50.82 46.03 -53.41
CA ASP A 20 50.78 45.06 -54.50
C ASP A 20 49.32 44.73 -54.88
N GLU A 21 48.95 45.02 -56.12
CA GLU A 21 47.59 44.83 -56.65
C GLU A 21 47.13 43.37 -56.53
N THR A 22 48.05 42.40 -56.72
CA THR A 22 47.72 40.96 -56.71
C THR A 22 47.43 40.44 -55.29
N ILE A 23 48.16 40.96 -54.30
CA ILE A 23 47.97 40.62 -52.89
C ILE A 23 46.71 41.32 -52.36
N ARG A 24 46.40 42.53 -52.86
CA ARG A 24 45.15 43.23 -52.57
C ARG A 24 43.95 42.43 -53.07
N GLU A 25 43.97 41.96 -54.31
CA GLU A 25 42.91 41.10 -54.87
C GLU A 25 42.75 39.79 -54.08
N ASN A 26 43.84 39.14 -53.67
CA ASN A 26 43.78 37.94 -52.83
C ASN A 26 43.18 38.23 -51.45
N TYR A 27 43.47 39.39 -50.85
CA TYR A 27 42.87 39.82 -49.60
C TYR A 27 41.37 40.11 -49.75
N GLU A 28 40.97 40.77 -50.83
CA GLU A 28 39.56 41.05 -51.14
C GLU A 28 38.77 39.76 -51.39
N MET A 29 39.35 38.79 -52.10
CA MET A 29 38.68 37.55 -52.48
C MET A 29 38.66 36.48 -51.37
N TYR A 30 39.70 36.42 -50.52
CA TYR A 30 39.87 35.34 -49.54
C TYR A 30 40.06 35.81 -48.09
N GLY A 31 40.06 37.13 -47.84
CA GLY A 31 40.21 37.72 -46.50
C GLY A 31 41.61 37.61 -45.90
N HIS A 32 42.61 37.18 -46.68
CA HIS A 32 43.99 37.02 -46.24
C HIS A 32 44.98 37.31 -47.39
N PRO A 33 46.10 38.04 -47.16
CA PRO A 33 47.04 38.44 -48.23
C PRO A 33 47.67 37.25 -48.98
N ASP A 34 47.75 36.09 -48.33
CA ASP A 34 48.33 34.87 -48.90
C ASP A 34 47.32 34.01 -49.70
N GLY A 35 46.05 34.43 -49.84
CA GLY A 35 45.00 33.71 -50.59
C GLY A 35 44.21 32.67 -49.77
N LYS A 36 43.52 31.75 -50.46
CA LYS A 36 42.61 30.75 -49.86
C LYS A 36 43.35 29.82 -48.88
N ARG A 37 42.95 29.83 -47.61
CA ARG A 37 43.45 28.89 -46.59
C ARG A 37 42.61 27.61 -46.59
N GLU A 38 43.24 26.46 -46.73
CA GLU A 38 42.58 25.17 -46.54
C GLU A 38 42.31 24.92 -45.06
N THR A 39 41.05 24.65 -44.69
CA THR A 39 40.69 24.29 -43.31
C THR A 39 41.05 22.83 -43.06
N ALA A 40 42.11 22.59 -42.29
CA ALA A 40 42.48 21.24 -41.85
C ALA A 40 41.58 20.80 -40.69
N MET A 41 40.75 19.79 -40.93
CA MET A 41 39.91 19.17 -39.89
C MET A 41 40.73 18.13 -39.12
N GLY A 42 41.15 18.47 -37.90
CA GLY A 42 41.90 17.59 -37.02
C GLY A 42 40.99 16.88 -36.01
N ILE A 43 41.30 15.61 -35.71
CA ILE A 43 40.70 14.89 -34.57
C ILE A 43 41.50 15.25 -33.31
N ALA A 44 40.83 15.65 -32.23
CA ALA A 44 41.46 16.06 -30.97
C ALA A 44 42.05 14.91 -30.14
N LEU A 45 42.24 13.73 -30.74
CA LEU A 45 42.86 12.59 -30.06
C LEU A 45 44.39 12.76 -30.08
N PRO A 46 45.06 12.55 -28.94
CA PRO A 46 46.50 12.73 -28.86
C PRO A 46 47.23 11.70 -29.73
N LYS A 47 48.25 12.15 -30.46
CA LYS A 47 48.91 11.40 -31.57
C LYS A 47 49.40 10.01 -31.17
N TRP A 48 49.86 9.83 -29.93
CA TRP A 48 50.35 8.55 -29.40
C TRP A 48 49.34 7.39 -29.40
N ILE A 49 48.03 7.66 -29.42
CA ILE A 49 46.97 6.64 -29.50
C ILE A 49 46.83 6.11 -30.94
N VAL A 50 47.11 6.95 -31.94
CA VAL A 50 46.87 6.71 -33.36
C VAL A 50 48.17 6.37 -34.12
N GLU A 51 49.33 6.62 -33.52
CA GLU A 51 50.64 6.28 -34.08
C GLU A 51 50.81 4.77 -34.31
N THR A 52 51.31 4.41 -35.49
CA THR A 52 51.49 3.01 -35.95
C THR A 52 52.27 2.13 -34.97
N ARG A 53 53.16 2.73 -34.18
CA ARG A 53 53.97 2.02 -33.17
C ARG A 53 53.15 1.49 -31.99
N ASN A 54 52.15 2.24 -31.55
CA ASN A 54 51.36 1.91 -30.36
C ASN A 54 49.98 1.35 -30.70
N HIS A 55 49.56 1.41 -31.97
CA HIS A 55 48.23 0.97 -32.40
C HIS A 55 47.92 -0.48 -31.98
N GLY A 56 48.91 -1.40 -32.06
CA GLY A 56 48.73 -2.80 -31.68
C GLY A 56 48.42 -2.99 -30.19
N TYR A 57 49.03 -2.18 -29.32
CA TYR A 57 48.74 -2.19 -27.88
C TYR A 57 47.35 -1.62 -27.58
N VAL A 58 46.97 -0.53 -28.26
CA VAL A 58 45.65 0.10 -28.09
C VAL A 58 44.54 -0.84 -28.56
N VAL A 59 44.69 -1.46 -29.74
CA VAL A 59 43.75 -2.45 -30.28
C VAL A 59 43.72 -3.72 -29.41
N GLY A 60 44.87 -4.17 -28.92
CA GLY A 60 44.94 -5.31 -27.98
C GLY A 60 44.23 -5.02 -26.65
N LEU A 61 44.43 -3.84 -26.06
CA LEU A 61 43.73 -3.41 -24.86
C LEU A 61 42.22 -3.26 -25.10
N TYR A 62 41.83 -2.68 -26.23
CA TYR A 62 40.43 -2.59 -26.63
C TYR A 62 39.81 -3.99 -26.76
N GLY A 63 40.48 -4.91 -27.45
CA GLY A 63 40.05 -6.30 -27.59
C GLY A 63 39.95 -7.04 -26.25
N LEU A 64 40.84 -6.77 -25.30
CA LEU A 64 40.77 -7.33 -23.94
C LEU A 64 39.58 -6.76 -23.16
N VAL A 65 39.40 -5.44 -23.19
CA VAL A 65 38.31 -4.77 -22.47
C VAL A 65 36.94 -5.20 -23.02
N PHE A 66 36.76 -5.16 -24.34
CA PHE A 66 35.46 -5.50 -24.94
C PHE A 66 35.25 -6.99 -25.16
N GLY A 67 36.32 -7.77 -25.37
CA GLY A 67 36.24 -9.21 -25.63
C GLY A 67 36.24 -10.07 -24.37
N LEU A 68 36.86 -9.64 -23.28
CA LEU A 68 36.94 -10.42 -22.04
C LEU A 68 36.32 -9.71 -20.84
N MET A 69 36.69 -8.45 -20.60
CA MET A 69 36.26 -7.73 -19.39
C MET A 69 34.76 -7.42 -19.42
N LEU A 70 34.23 -6.92 -20.54
CA LEU A 70 32.82 -6.63 -20.69
C LEU A 70 31.96 -7.91 -20.60
N PRO A 71 32.25 -9.01 -21.33
CA PRO A 71 31.51 -10.27 -21.16
C PRO A 71 31.59 -10.84 -19.75
N TYR A 72 32.73 -10.71 -19.07
CA TYR A 72 32.86 -11.13 -17.67
C TYR A 72 31.98 -10.30 -16.73
N LEU A 73 32.00 -8.97 -16.83
CA LEU A 73 31.18 -8.10 -15.99
C LEU A 73 29.69 -8.31 -16.24
N VAL A 74 29.29 -8.35 -17.52
CA VAL A 74 27.89 -8.60 -17.91
C VAL A 74 27.46 -9.99 -17.45
N GLY A 75 28.32 -11.00 -17.61
CA GLY A 75 28.08 -12.36 -17.13
C GLY A 75 27.90 -12.39 -15.61
N LYS A 76 28.80 -11.77 -14.84
CA LYS A 76 28.71 -11.70 -13.37
C LYS A 76 27.43 -10.98 -12.92
N TRP A 77 27.08 -9.85 -13.54
CA TRP A 77 25.86 -9.12 -13.24
C TRP A 77 24.61 -9.92 -13.58
N TRP A 78 24.54 -10.52 -14.77
CA TRP A 78 23.40 -11.31 -15.23
C TRP A 78 23.15 -12.53 -14.33
N HIS A 79 24.20 -13.30 -14.02
CA HIS A 79 24.08 -14.45 -13.11
C HIS A 79 23.82 -14.03 -11.67
N GLY A 80 24.30 -12.87 -11.23
CA GLY A 80 23.95 -12.30 -9.93
C GLY A 80 22.48 -11.90 -9.86
N SER A 81 22.00 -11.16 -10.86
CA SER A 81 20.63 -10.65 -10.93
C SER A 81 19.60 -11.76 -11.12
N ARG A 82 19.89 -12.80 -11.91
CA ARG A 82 18.97 -13.92 -12.13
C ARG A 82 18.71 -14.80 -10.91
N LYS A 83 19.56 -14.74 -9.88
CA LYS A 83 19.38 -15.52 -8.65
C LYS A 83 18.26 -14.96 -7.76
N TYR A 84 17.95 -13.68 -7.91
CA TYR A 84 16.98 -12.98 -7.09
C TYR A 84 15.70 -12.70 -7.89
N THR A 85 14.57 -12.74 -7.19
CA THR A 85 13.28 -12.28 -7.67
C THR A 85 13.23 -10.75 -7.73
N LYS A 86 12.14 -10.20 -8.28
CA LYS A 86 11.87 -8.76 -8.28
C LYS A 86 11.94 -8.15 -6.86
N ASP A 87 11.49 -8.91 -5.86
CA ASP A 87 11.48 -8.50 -4.45
C ASP A 87 12.80 -8.76 -3.72
N GLN A 88 13.90 -9.02 -4.44
CA GLN A 88 15.23 -9.30 -3.87
C GLN A 88 15.22 -10.49 -2.90
N VAL A 89 14.51 -11.56 -3.25
CA VAL A 89 14.52 -12.85 -2.54
C VAL A 89 15.14 -13.90 -3.44
N LEU A 90 15.90 -14.86 -2.91
CA LEU A 90 16.46 -15.95 -3.71
C LEU A 90 15.33 -16.76 -4.37
N ASN A 91 15.49 -17.10 -5.65
CA ASN A 91 14.49 -17.90 -6.37
C ASN A 91 14.20 -19.25 -5.68
N GLU A 92 15.22 -19.88 -5.11
CA GLU A 92 15.06 -21.13 -4.37
C GLU A 92 14.23 -20.96 -3.08
N SER A 93 14.38 -19.83 -2.37
CA SER A 93 13.52 -19.49 -1.23
C SER A 93 12.09 -19.21 -1.68
N ALA A 94 11.91 -18.49 -2.79
CA ALA A 94 10.58 -18.25 -3.39
C ALA A 94 9.89 -19.57 -3.80
N SER A 95 10.63 -20.54 -4.35
CA SER A 95 10.11 -21.89 -4.64
C SER A 95 9.65 -22.61 -3.36
N ARG A 96 10.35 -22.43 -2.23
CA ARG A 96 9.90 -22.99 -0.94
C ARG A 96 8.61 -22.34 -0.46
N TYR A 97 8.46 -21.03 -0.62
CA TYR A 97 7.22 -20.34 -0.28
C TYR A 97 6.06 -20.86 -1.12
N PHE A 98 6.27 -20.99 -2.43
CA PHE A 98 5.30 -21.56 -3.36
C PHE A 98 4.85 -22.98 -2.99
N LEU A 99 5.77 -23.83 -2.53
CA LEU A 99 5.45 -25.21 -2.18
C LEU A 99 4.79 -25.39 -0.81
N ASN A 100 5.03 -24.47 0.13
CA ASN A 100 4.62 -24.63 1.53
C ASN A 100 3.50 -23.68 1.97
N LEU A 101 3.31 -22.54 1.29
CA LEU A 101 2.16 -21.67 1.55
C LEU A 101 0.90 -22.30 0.96
N THR A 102 -0.18 -22.20 1.73
CA THR A 102 -1.52 -22.65 1.32
C THR A 102 -2.51 -21.50 1.46
N GLU A 103 -3.73 -21.70 0.97
CA GLU A 103 -4.84 -20.73 1.06
C GLU A 103 -5.23 -20.33 2.50
N GLU A 104 -5.04 -21.26 3.45
CA GLU A 104 -5.33 -21.08 4.87
C GLU A 104 -4.07 -21.29 5.72
N THR A 105 -3.02 -20.52 5.42
CA THR A 105 -1.77 -20.61 6.20
C THR A 105 -1.96 -19.98 7.57
N LYS A 106 -1.84 -20.78 8.64
CA LYS A 106 -1.83 -20.28 10.01
C LYS A 106 -0.54 -19.52 10.33
N PHE A 107 -0.57 -18.71 11.38
CA PHE A 107 0.57 -17.90 11.80
C PHE A 107 1.83 -18.74 12.09
N ALA A 108 1.71 -19.86 12.79
CA ALA A 108 2.83 -20.76 13.09
C ALA A 108 3.47 -21.34 11.81
N ASN A 109 2.64 -21.76 10.84
CA ASN A 109 3.10 -22.24 9.55
C ASN A 109 3.78 -21.11 8.75
N ALA A 110 3.27 -19.88 8.81
CA ALA A 110 3.92 -18.74 8.15
C ALA A 110 5.33 -18.47 8.72
N VAL A 111 5.51 -18.58 10.04
CA VAL A 111 6.83 -18.49 10.69
C VAL A 111 7.74 -19.64 10.23
N GLU A 112 7.22 -20.86 10.16
CA GLU A 112 7.97 -22.03 9.71
C GLU A 112 8.47 -21.88 8.27
N VAL A 113 7.57 -21.44 7.37
CA VAL A 113 7.91 -21.18 5.97
C VAL A 113 8.93 -20.06 5.84
N LEU A 114 8.79 -18.97 6.59
CA LEU A 114 9.79 -17.90 6.64
C LEU A 114 11.15 -18.43 7.07
N CYS A 115 11.21 -19.24 8.13
CA CYS A 115 12.47 -19.80 8.64
C CYS A 115 13.14 -20.78 7.67
N SER A 116 12.39 -21.33 6.71
CA SER A 116 12.92 -22.24 5.68
C SER A 116 13.71 -21.55 4.56
N SER A 117 13.80 -20.22 4.58
CA SER A 117 14.49 -19.41 3.56
C SER A 117 16.00 -19.68 3.52
N LEU A 118 16.58 -19.83 2.33
CA LEU A 118 17.99 -20.17 2.15
C LEU A 118 18.96 -19.02 2.48
N GLU A 119 18.47 -17.79 2.52
CA GLU A 119 19.20 -16.65 3.07
C GLU A 119 19.63 -16.91 4.53
N PHE A 120 18.78 -17.59 5.31
CA PHE A 120 19.10 -17.97 6.68
C PHE A 120 20.15 -19.07 6.77
N LYS A 121 20.24 -19.96 5.77
CA LYS A 121 21.32 -20.96 5.69
C LYS A 121 22.69 -20.28 5.50
N ALA A 122 22.75 -19.23 4.69
CA ALA A 122 23.96 -18.42 4.53
C ALA A 122 24.31 -17.67 5.82
N LEU A 123 23.32 -17.12 6.53
CA LEU A 123 23.51 -16.46 7.82
C LEU A 123 23.93 -17.43 8.93
N GLU A 124 23.38 -18.65 8.96
CA GLU A 124 23.80 -19.68 9.90
C GLU A 124 25.28 -20.04 9.71
N SER A 125 25.72 -20.16 8.45
CA SER A 125 27.13 -20.43 8.12
C SER A 125 28.07 -19.33 8.63
N LYS A 126 27.62 -18.06 8.60
CA LYS A 126 28.35 -16.92 9.18
C LYS A 126 28.44 -17.01 10.72
N HIS A 127 27.40 -17.54 11.37
CA HIS A 127 27.28 -17.64 12.83
C HIS A 127 27.46 -19.07 13.37
N ILE A 128 28.16 -19.95 12.65
CA ILE A 128 28.23 -21.40 12.92
C ILE A 128 28.62 -21.74 14.37
N ARG A 129 29.56 -20.97 14.94
CA ARG A 129 30.05 -21.15 16.33
C ARG A 129 28.96 -20.99 17.39
N VAL A 130 27.91 -20.23 17.07
CA VAL A 130 26.77 -20.00 17.96
C VAL A 130 25.95 -21.29 18.13
N PHE A 131 25.81 -22.09 17.07
CA PHE A 131 24.85 -23.19 17.05
C PHE A 131 25.45 -24.55 17.43
N GLU A 132 26.75 -24.77 17.20
CA GLU A 132 27.36 -26.10 17.41
C GLU A 132 27.97 -26.30 18.80
N SER A 133 28.49 -25.23 19.43
CA SER A 133 29.31 -25.37 20.65
C SER A 133 28.82 -24.54 21.84
N ASN A 134 27.72 -23.80 21.70
CA ASN A 134 27.28 -22.85 22.72
C ASN A 134 26.24 -23.45 23.67
N LYS A 135 26.60 -23.61 24.95
CA LYS A 135 25.68 -24.05 26.01
C LYS A 135 24.55 -23.06 26.24
N SER A 136 24.80 -21.76 26.03
CA SER A 136 23.80 -20.70 26.18
C SER A 136 22.71 -20.80 25.11
N TYR A 137 23.07 -21.20 23.89
CA TYR A 137 22.10 -21.42 22.82
C TYR A 137 21.15 -22.58 23.14
N LYS A 138 21.66 -23.70 23.67
CA LYS A 138 20.81 -24.83 24.08
C LYS A 138 19.81 -24.43 25.16
N LYS A 139 20.26 -23.68 26.18
CA LYS A 139 19.37 -23.13 27.21
C LYS A 139 18.30 -22.21 26.61
N LEU A 140 18.66 -21.41 25.61
CA LEU A 140 17.71 -20.56 24.90
C LEU A 140 16.68 -21.39 24.13
N GLU A 141 17.09 -22.46 23.43
CA GLU A 141 16.19 -23.38 22.74
C GLU A 141 15.17 -24.00 23.72
N ASP A 142 15.63 -24.46 24.88
CA ASP A 142 14.76 -25.01 25.93
C ASP A 142 13.78 -23.96 26.48
N GLN A 143 14.23 -22.72 26.69
CA GLN A 143 13.38 -21.61 27.13
C GLN A 143 12.34 -21.23 26.08
N VAL A 144 12.72 -21.15 24.81
CA VAL A 144 11.82 -20.83 23.69
C VAL A 144 10.75 -21.90 23.54
N THR A 145 11.14 -23.17 23.56
CA THR A 145 10.19 -24.28 23.41
C THR A 145 9.20 -24.34 24.59
N THR A 146 9.69 -24.10 25.81
CA THR A 146 8.83 -24.04 27.01
C THR A 146 7.86 -22.85 26.96
N THR A 147 8.35 -21.66 26.60
CA THR A 147 7.52 -20.45 26.53
C THR A 147 6.49 -20.54 25.41
N LEU A 148 6.87 -21.03 24.23
CA LEU A 148 5.94 -21.27 23.13
C LEU A 148 4.81 -22.21 23.53
N PHE A 149 5.15 -23.35 24.15
CA PHE A 149 4.15 -24.33 24.60
C PHE A 149 3.20 -23.75 25.65
N ASN A 150 3.73 -23.01 26.63
CA ASN A 150 2.90 -22.41 27.68
C ASN A 150 1.96 -21.33 27.15
N SER A 151 2.37 -20.56 26.14
CA SER A 151 1.58 -19.46 25.58
C SER A 151 0.60 -19.90 24.49
N THR A 152 0.93 -20.93 23.70
CA THR A 152 0.14 -21.31 22.51
C THR A 152 -0.40 -22.73 22.54
N GLY A 153 0.17 -23.61 23.37
CA GLY A 153 -0.05 -25.06 23.31
C GLY A 153 0.65 -25.76 22.15
N GLU A 154 1.32 -25.02 21.26
CA GLU A 154 2.03 -25.56 20.10
C GLU A 154 3.47 -25.94 20.43
N LYS A 155 4.01 -26.92 19.70
CA LYS A 155 5.41 -27.34 19.80
C LYS A 155 6.16 -26.94 18.54
N LEU A 156 7.48 -26.76 18.69
CA LEU A 156 8.40 -26.49 17.57
C LEU A 156 8.72 -27.78 16.78
N GLU A 157 7.68 -28.47 16.30
CA GLU A 157 7.73 -29.81 15.69
C GLU A 157 7.07 -29.86 14.30
N GLY A 158 7.10 -28.75 13.57
CA GLY A 158 6.67 -28.67 12.17
C GLY A 158 7.50 -29.53 11.21
N ARG A 159 6.95 -29.80 10.01
CA ARG A 159 7.56 -30.65 8.99
C ARG A 159 8.95 -30.15 8.55
N LEU A 160 9.09 -28.84 8.36
CA LEU A 160 10.34 -28.19 7.95
C LEU A 160 11.30 -28.08 9.13
N TYR A 161 10.81 -27.90 10.36
CA TYR A 161 11.65 -27.90 11.57
C TYR A 161 12.32 -29.25 11.83
N ASN A 162 11.61 -30.35 11.54
CA ASN A 162 12.08 -31.71 11.78
C ASN A 162 12.96 -32.28 10.64
N ASN A 163 13.32 -31.46 9.65
CA ASN A 163 14.20 -31.90 8.58
C ASN A 163 15.66 -32.06 9.08
N SER A 164 16.09 -33.30 9.29
CA SER A 164 17.44 -33.65 9.77
C SER A 164 18.58 -33.09 8.91
N SER A 165 18.35 -32.90 7.61
CA SER A 165 19.36 -32.33 6.69
C SER A 165 19.50 -30.81 6.82
N GLU A 166 18.46 -30.13 7.30
CA GLU A 166 18.35 -28.67 7.32
C GLU A 166 18.07 -28.15 8.74
N LYS A 167 18.96 -28.47 9.67
CA LYS A 167 18.87 -28.05 11.08
C LYS A 167 18.78 -26.52 11.26
N PHE A 168 19.23 -25.75 10.27
CA PHE A 168 19.19 -24.29 10.26
C PHE A 168 17.77 -23.72 10.40
N VAL A 169 16.75 -24.43 9.88
CA VAL A 169 15.36 -23.94 9.90
C VAL A 169 14.86 -23.84 11.34
N LYS A 170 15.01 -24.91 12.12
CA LYS A 170 14.64 -24.93 13.54
C LYS A 170 15.46 -23.92 14.34
N ARG A 171 16.76 -23.82 14.05
CA ARG A 171 17.66 -22.85 14.74
C ARG A 171 17.27 -21.40 14.49
N THR A 172 16.89 -21.09 13.26
CA THR A 172 16.37 -19.78 12.87
C THR A 172 15.05 -19.49 13.58
N ALA A 173 14.15 -20.47 13.63
CA ALA A 173 12.89 -20.34 14.34
C ALA A 173 13.08 -20.05 15.84
N VAL A 174 14.03 -20.71 16.50
CA VAL A 174 14.38 -20.41 17.90
C VAL A 174 14.75 -18.93 18.08
N LEU A 175 15.54 -18.36 17.17
CA LEU A 175 15.90 -16.92 17.22
C LEU A 175 14.71 -16.00 16.95
N VAL A 176 13.83 -16.36 16.01
CA VAL A 176 12.60 -15.60 15.71
C VAL A 176 11.64 -15.61 16.90
N TYR A 177 11.37 -16.78 17.49
CA TYR A 177 10.52 -16.87 18.67
C TYR A 177 11.17 -16.23 19.90
N ALA A 178 12.50 -16.34 20.09
CA ALA A 178 13.20 -15.62 21.14
C ALA A 178 13.02 -14.09 21.03
N HIS A 179 13.01 -13.56 19.79
CA HIS A 179 12.70 -12.15 19.52
C HIS A 179 11.25 -11.82 19.86
N MET A 180 10.29 -12.62 19.39
CA MET A 180 8.86 -12.36 19.59
C MET A 180 8.38 -12.53 21.03
N PHE A 181 9.00 -13.42 21.81
CA PHE A 181 8.72 -13.55 23.25
C PHE A 181 9.64 -12.67 24.12
N ARG A 182 10.53 -11.88 23.51
CA ARG A 182 11.50 -11.00 24.18
C ARG A 182 12.30 -11.72 25.27
N ILE A 183 12.73 -12.95 24.97
CA ILE A 183 13.51 -13.74 25.92
C ILE A 183 14.88 -13.07 26.10
N PRO A 184 15.34 -12.83 27.34
CA PRO A 184 16.61 -12.17 27.60
C PRO A 184 17.78 -13.04 27.14
N ILE A 185 18.65 -12.48 26.29
CA ILE A 185 19.85 -13.14 25.77
C ILE A 185 21.08 -12.40 26.28
N SER A 186 21.90 -13.06 27.10
CA SER A 186 23.14 -12.48 27.64
C SER A 186 24.34 -12.57 26.69
N ASP A 187 24.31 -13.53 25.75
CA ASP A 187 25.42 -13.77 24.83
C ASP A 187 25.34 -12.84 23.61
N VAL A 188 26.37 -12.03 23.42
CA VAL A 188 26.49 -11.06 22.32
C VAL A 188 26.48 -11.75 20.95
N ALA A 189 27.06 -12.95 20.83
CA ALA A 189 27.10 -13.67 19.56
C ALA A 189 25.71 -14.14 19.13
N ILE A 190 24.91 -14.66 20.08
CA ILE A 190 23.52 -15.05 19.84
C ILE A 190 22.68 -13.82 19.51
N LEU A 191 22.90 -12.71 20.23
CA LEU A 191 22.17 -11.46 20.01
C LEU A 191 22.43 -10.88 18.62
N ASN A 192 23.68 -10.90 18.14
CA ASN A 192 24.03 -10.50 16.78
C ASN A 192 23.38 -11.42 15.73
N ALA A 193 23.41 -12.73 15.94
CA ALA A 193 22.74 -13.69 15.05
C ALA A 193 21.22 -13.43 14.98
N LYS A 194 20.57 -13.19 16.13
CA LYS A 194 19.16 -12.82 16.21
C LYS A 194 18.87 -11.55 15.40
N HIS A 195 19.66 -10.49 15.58
CA HIS A 195 19.43 -9.23 14.86
C HIS A 195 19.61 -9.38 13.34
N ASP A 196 20.61 -10.13 12.88
CA ASP A 196 20.80 -10.44 11.45
C ASP A 196 19.58 -11.18 10.89
N VAL A 197 19.07 -12.19 11.61
CA VAL A 197 17.88 -12.97 11.22
C VAL A 197 16.63 -12.10 11.14
N ILE A 198 16.36 -11.27 12.14
CA ILE A 198 15.15 -10.42 12.16
C ILE A 198 15.20 -9.36 11.04
N ASN A 199 16.36 -8.74 10.82
CA ASN A 199 16.51 -7.74 9.76
C ASN A 199 16.28 -8.32 8.37
N TYR A 200 16.82 -9.51 8.09
CA TYR A 200 16.56 -10.20 6.83
C TYR A 200 15.12 -10.72 6.75
N GLY A 201 14.60 -11.30 7.84
CA GLY A 201 13.25 -11.86 7.91
C GLY A 201 12.17 -10.85 7.55
N ARG A 202 12.30 -9.60 8.00
CA ARG A 202 11.38 -8.52 7.61
C ARG A 202 11.29 -8.34 6.10
N HIS A 203 12.42 -8.36 5.40
CA HIS A 203 12.45 -8.24 3.93
C HIS A 203 11.86 -9.46 3.23
N LEU A 204 12.18 -10.67 3.72
CA LEU A 204 11.74 -11.94 3.11
C LEU A 204 10.21 -12.11 3.11
N THR A 205 9.50 -11.50 4.07
CA THR A 205 8.02 -11.49 4.06
C THR A 205 7.42 -10.85 2.80
N ASN A 206 8.13 -9.92 2.14
CA ASN A 206 7.66 -9.36 0.86
C ASN A 206 7.61 -10.43 -0.24
N GLY A 207 8.58 -11.36 -0.26
CA GLY A 207 8.55 -12.49 -1.18
C GLY A 207 7.38 -13.44 -0.91
N MET A 208 7.04 -13.68 0.36
CA MET A 208 5.86 -14.46 0.74
C MET A 208 4.57 -13.77 0.29
N GLN A 209 4.48 -12.44 0.44
CA GLN A 209 3.35 -11.64 -0.05
C GLN A 209 3.18 -11.77 -1.56
N SER A 210 4.24 -11.63 -2.35
CA SER A 210 4.17 -11.74 -3.81
C SER A 210 3.67 -13.10 -4.30
N ILE A 211 4.10 -14.20 -3.66
CA ILE A 211 3.59 -15.55 -3.98
C ILE A 211 2.10 -15.65 -3.65
N THR A 212 1.70 -15.14 -2.50
CA THR A 212 0.31 -15.19 -2.05
C THR A 212 -0.60 -14.37 -2.96
N LEU A 213 -0.11 -13.25 -3.47
CA LEU A 213 -0.81 -12.40 -4.44
C LEU A 213 -0.97 -13.06 -5.81
N GLY A 214 -0.02 -13.89 -6.24
CA GLY A 214 -0.18 -14.69 -7.46
C GLY A 214 -1.40 -15.61 -7.42
N TYR A 215 -1.81 -16.06 -6.24
CA TYR A 215 -3.00 -16.90 -6.01
C TYR A 215 -4.23 -16.13 -5.52
N ASN A 216 -4.09 -14.84 -5.23
CA ASN A 216 -5.10 -14.01 -4.59
C ASN A 216 -5.63 -14.57 -3.25
N TRP A 217 -4.81 -15.28 -2.45
CA TRP A 217 -5.26 -15.82 -1.17
C TRP A 217 -5.39 -14.73 -0.10
N LEU A 218 -6.61 -14.46 0.36
CA LEU A 218 -6.88 -13.36 1.30
C LEU A 218 -6.34 -13.67 2.70
N SER A 219 -6.76 -14.78 3.31
CA SER A 219 -6.42 -15.13 4.69
C SER A 219 -4.90 -15.23 4.89
N THR A 220 -4.21 -15.94 3.99
CA THR A 220 -2.75 -16.06 4.04
C THR A 220 -2.05 -14.71 3.87
N TYR A 221 -2.56 -13.83 3.02
CA TYR A 221 -1.96 -12.50 2.84
C TYR A 221 -2.07 -11.66 4.12
N LEU A 222 -3.23 -11.68 4.78
CA LEU A 222 -3.45 -11.01 6.07
C LEU A 222 -2.55 -11.60 7.18
N VAL A 223 -2.32 -12.92 7.18
CA VAL A 223 -1.39 -13.57 8.12
C VAL A 223 0.05 -13.14 7.89
N ILE A 224 0.48 -12.96 6.64
CA ILE A 224 1.84 -12.47 6.35
C ILE A 224 2.01 -11.00 6.76
N ILE A 225 1.00 -10.15 6.57
CA ILE A 225 1.02 -8.78 7.13
C ILE A 225 1.10 -8.84 8.66
N LYS A 226 0.32 -9.73 9.30
CA LYS A 226 0.40 -9.93 10.74
C LYS A 226 1.81 -10.35 11.16
N LEU A 227 2.45 -11.26 10.42
CA LEU A 227 3.84 -11.65 10.67
C LEU A 227 4.81 -10.47 10.58
N GLN A 228 4.64 -9.58 9.59
CA GLN A 228 5.42 -8.33 9.50
C GLN A 228 5.28 -7.49 10.79
N GLN A 229 4.05 -7.18 11.19
CA GLN A 229 3.78 -6.37 12.40
C GLN A 229 4.46 -6.95 13.65
N HIS A 230 4.38 -8.27 13.81
CA HIS A 230 4.88 -8.97 14.99
C HIS A 230 6.42 -9.09 15.02
N LEU A 231 7.06 -9.17 13.85
CA LEU A 231 8.52 -9.07 13.73
C LEU A 231 9.01 -7.64 14.06
N VAL A 232 8.26 -6.61 13.64
CA VAL A 232 8.59 -5.20 13.93
C VAL A 232 8.43 -4.88 15.42
N GLN A 233 7.30 -5.24 16.02
CA GLN A 233 7.00 -4.93 17.42
C GLN A 233 7.64 -5.91 18.42
N ALA A 234 8.32 -6.94 17.91
CA ALA A 234 8.94 -8.00 18.71
C ALA A 234 7.96 -8.59 19.73
N MET A 235 6.80 -9.04 19.26
CA MET A 235 5.76 -9.64 20.10
C MET A 235 5.13 -10.85 19.40
N HIS A 236 4.71 -11.87 20.16
CA HIS A 236 3.96 -12.99 19.63
C HIS A 236 2.44 -12.70 19.63
N PRO A 237 1.65 -13.17 18.64
CA PRO A 237 0.20 -12.95 18.61
C PRO A 237 -0.60 -13.48 19.80
N ALA A 238 0.01 -14.33 20.62
CA ALA A 238 -0.59 -14.86 21.85
C ALA A 238 -0.47 -13.89 23.03
N LEU A 239 0.38 -12.85 22.91
CA LEU A 239 0.60 -11.85 23.94
C LEU A 239 -0.33 -10.66 23.73
N SER A 240 -0.59 -9.93 24.82
CA SER A 240 -1.39 -8.69 24.75
C SER A 240 -0.68 -7.61 23.91
N PRO A 241 -1.41 -6.84 23.07
CA PRO A 241 -0.88 -5.69 22.34
C PRO A 241 -0.25 -4.62 23.23
N LEU A 242 -0.57 -4.59 24.53
CA LEU A 242 0.03 -3.69 25.52
C LEU A 242 1.54 -3.85 25.67
N VAL A 243 2.08 -5.01 25.29
CA VAL A 243 3.53 -5.28 25.28
C VAL A 243 4.29 -4.33 24.34
N GLN A 244 3.59 -3.66 23.40
CA GLN A 244 4.21 -2.64 22.54
C GLN A 244 4.61 -1.36 23.30
N LEU A 245 4.02 -1.10 24.47
CA LEU A 245 4.42 0.05 25.29
C LEU A 245 5.79 -0.20 25.94
N PRO A 246 6.66 0.82 26.02
CA PRO A 246 7.95 0.66 26.66
C PRO A 246 7.79 0.50 28.17
N HIS A 247 8.73 -0.20 28.80
CA HIS A 247 8.76 -0.46 30.25
C HIS A 247 7.58 -1.26 30.83
N VAL A 248 6.68 -1.76 30.00
CA VAL A 248 5.60 -2.67 30.42
C VAL A 248 6.07 -4.12 30.34
N SER A 249 5.98 -4.84 31.44
CA SER A 249 6.32 -6.26 31.50
C SER A 249 5.24 -7.13 30.84
N VAL A 250 5.66 -8.22 30.19
CA VAL A 250 4.76 -9.22 29.59
C VAL A 250 3.77 -9.76 30.63
N LYS A 251 4.23 -9.98 31.87
CA LYS A 251 3.39 -10.48 32.96
C LYS A 251 2.28 -9.50 33.35
N THR A 252 2.61 -8.20 33.40
CA THR A 252 1.64 -7.14 33.71
C THR A 252 0.62 -7.04 32.58
N ALA A 253 1.08 -6.97 31.34
CA ALA A 253 0.24 -6.88 30.15
C ALA A 253 -0.75 -8.05 30.02
N GLU A 254 -0.31 -9.28 30.29
CA GLU A 254 -1.18 -10.47 30.28
C GLU A 254 -2.20 -10.45 31.43
N LYS A 255 -1.81 -10.00 32.63
CA LYS A 255 -2.73 -9.88 33.76
C LYS A 255 -3.84 -8.88 33.47
N LEU A 256 -3.48 -7.71 32.95
CA LEU A 256 -4.43 -6.65 32.57
C LEU A 256 -5.39 -7.11 31.46
N ALA A 257 -4.86 -7.84 30.47
CA ALA A 257 -5.67 -8.39 29.39
C ALA A 257 -6.66 -9.46 29.90
N LYS A 258 -6.23 -10.36 30.80
CA LYS A 258 -7.11 -11.37 31.41
C LYS A 258 -8.22 -10.77 32.28
N ASN A 259 -7.92 -9.64 32.93
CA ASN A 259 -8.89 -8.92 33.75
C ASN A 259 -9.83 -8.00 32.92
N ASN A 260 -9.66 -7.92 31.60
CA ASN A 260 -10.40 -7.02 30.71
C ASN A 260 -10.36 -5.53 31.13
N GLU A 261 -9.28 -5.09 31.78
CA GLU A 261 -9.14 -3.70 32.25
C GLU A 261 -8.69 -2.79 31.11
N ILE A 262 -7.63 -3.19 30.39
CA ILE A 262 -7.05 -2.46 29.26
C ILE A 262 -6.66 -3.47 28.19
N GLY A 263 -7.08 -3.21 26.94
CA GLY A 263 -6.79 -4.07 25.79
C GLY A 263 -5.82 -3.47 24.78
N SER A 264 -5.78 -2.14 24.66
CA SER A 264 -5.01 -1.45 23.61
C SER A 264 -4.04 -0.39 24.15
N PRO A 265 -2.86 -0.20 23.51
CA PRO A 265 -1.87 0.79 23.94
C PRO A 265 -2.37 2.24 24.01
N GLU A 266 -3.34 2.60 23.17
CA GLU A 266 -3.98 3.93 23.14
C GLU A 266 -4.74 4.26 24.43
N GLN A 267 -5.31 3.25 25.10
CA GLN A 267 -6.14 3.43 26.29
C GLN A 267 -5.32 3.93 27.49
N PHE A 268 -4.00 3.68 27.50
CA PHE A 268 -3.12 4.16 28.57
C PHE A 268 -3.19 5.68 28.74
N SER A 269 -3.29 6.43 27.63
CA SER A 269 -3.37 7.89 27.64
C SER A 269 -4.62 8.43 28.32
N MET A 270 -5.71 7.64 28.37
CA MET A 270 -7.01 8.00 28.93
C MET A 270 -7.13 7.73 30.43
N LEU A 271 -6.15 7.03 31.02
CA LEU A 271 -6.18 6.65 32.44
C LEU A 271 -5.81 7.83 33.34
N SER A 272 -6.44 7.88 34.52
CA SER A 272 -6.00 8.75 35.61
C SER A 272 -4.67 8.27 36.22
N GLU A 273 -3.92 9.17 36.86
CA GLU A 273 -2.64 8.81 37.52
C GLU A 273 -2.82 7.71 38.60
N GLN A 274 -3.93 7.72 39.33
CA GLN A 274 -4.25 6.68 40.33
C GLN A 274 -4.45 5.31 39.69
N GLN A 275 -5.14 5.26 38.54
CA GLN A 275 -5.31 4.03 37.78
C GLN A 275 -3.98 3.54 37.20
N LYS A 276 -3.14 4.45 36.69
CA LYS A 276 -1.79 4.09 36.20
C LYS A 276 -0.95 3.44 37.29
N ASP A 277 -0.95 4.00 38.51
CA ASP A 277 -0.21 3.41 39.64
C ASP A 277 -0.75 2.06 40.12
N THR A 278 -2.06 1.85 39.97
CA THR A 278 -2.72 0.60 40.38
C THR A 278 -2.51 -0.52 39.36
N LEU A 279 -2.67 -0.20 38.07
CA LEU A 279 -2.62 -1.15 36.96
C LEU A 279 -1.17 -1.46 36.54
N PHE A 280 -0.27 -0.48 36.67
CA PHE A 280 1.15 -0.60 36.33
C PHE A 280 2.04 -0.37 37.55
N PRO A 281 2.12 -1.36 38.48
CA PRO A 281 2.91 -1.22 39.71
C PRO A 281 4.41 -1.00 39.43
N GLU A 282 4.90 -1.47 38.28
CA GLU A 282 6.29 -1.28 37.83
C GLU A 282 6.63 0.17 37.46
N LEU A 283 5.62 1.00 37.19
CA LEU A 283 5.77 2.42 36.87
C LEU A 283 5.58 3.34 38.09
N LYS A 284 5.25 2.77 39.25
CA LYS A 284 4.95 3.54 40.46
C LYS A 284 6.19 4.33 40.91
N GLY A 285 6.02 5.64 41.06
CA GLY A 285 7.10 6.57 41.44
C GLY A 285 8.09 6.91 40.30
N GLN A 286 7.84 6.46 39.06
CA GLN A 286 8.66 6.76 37.90
C GLN A 286 7.98 7.76 36.96
N ASP A 287 7.78 8.99 37.43
CA ASP A 287 6.99 10.01 36.70
C ASP A 287 7.56 10.36 35.33
N HIS A 288 8.89 10.33 35.16
CA HIS A 288 9.52 10.57 33.86
C HIS A 288 9.14 9.49 32.83
N ILE A 289 9.16 8.22 33.23
CA ILE A 289 8.82 7.09 32.36
C ILE A 289 7.32 7.09 32.05
N LYS A 290 6.48 7.39 33.04
CA LYS A 290 5.03 7.59 32.81
C LYS A 290 4.76 8.66 31.76
N LYS A 291 5.45 9.81 31.81
CA LYS A 291 5.32 10.89 30.81
C LYS A 291 5.76 10.44 29.41
N GLN A 292 6.81 9.62 29.31
CA GLN A 292 7.24 9.06 28.02
C GLN A 292 6.19 8.10 27.44
N ILE A 293 5.67 7.18 28.26
CA ILE A 293 4.62 6.23 27.84
C ILE A 293 3.35 7.00 27.47
N GLN A 294 2.98 8.04 28.24
CA GLN A 294 1.86 8.93 27.95
C GLN A 294 2.03 9.56 26.55
N SER A 295 3.19 10.14 26.26
CA SER A 295 3.45 10.77 24.96
C SER A 295 3.36 9.76 23.80
N ILE A 296 3.79 8.52 24.00
CA ILE A 296 3.71 7.46 22.97
C ILE A 296 2.27 7.01 22.77
N SER A 297 1.53 6.83 23.86
CA SER A 297 0.11 6.42 23.83
C SER A 297 -0.78 7.48 23.19
N GLU A 298 -0.52 8.77 23.45
CA GLU A 298 -1.24 9.89 22.82
C GLU A 298 -1.03 9.98 21.31
N HIS A 299 0.12 9.51 20.82
CA HIS A 299 0.43 9.47 19.39
C HIS A 299 0.31 8.05 18.82
N TRP A 300 -0.43 7.16 19.48
CA TRP A 300 -0.61 5.80 18.98
C TRP A 300 -1.35 5.82 17.64
N PRO A 301 -0.83 5.21 16.57
CA PRO A 301 -1.37 5.39 15.22
C PRO A 301 -2.57 4.48 14.94
N LYS A 302 -3.63 4.60 15.76
CA LYS A 302 -4.89 3.88 15.56
C LYS A 302 -5.64 4.49 14.37
N LEU A 303 -5.87 3.71 13.33
CA LEU A 303 -6.62 4.18 12.17
C LEU A 303 -8.11 4.28 12.48
N GLU A 304 -8.74 5.28 11.88
CA GLU A 304 -10.18 5.55 11.91
C GLU A 304 -10.70 5.70 10.48
N LEU A 305 -11.86 5.08 10.21
CA LEU A 305 -12.57 5.21 8.95
C LEU A 305 -13.43 6.46 9.00
N VAL A 306 -13.17 7.43 8.13
CA VAL A 306 -13.94 8.67 8.03
C VAL A 306 -15.13 8.48 7.09
N SER A 307 -14.89 7.99 5.88
CA SER A 307 -15.96 7.61 4.94
C SER A 307 -15.50 6.54 3.95
N SER A 308 -16.47 5.83 3.38
CA SER A 308 -16.27 4.78 2.38
C SER A 308 -17.41 4.89 1.38
N GLU A 309 -17.10 5.31 0.15
CA GLU A 309 -18.10 5.63 -0.88
C GLU A 309 -17.77 4.93 -2.19
N PHE A 310 -18.82 4.45 -2.86
CA PHE A 310 -18.76 4.01 -4.25
C PHE A 310 -19.33 5.11 -5.13
N LYS A 311 -18.64 5.42 -6.22
CA LYS A 311 -19.12 6.34 -7.24
C LYS A 311 -19.03 5.66 -8.60
N VAL A 312 -20.10 5.74 -9.38
CA VAL A 312 -20.12 5.32 -10.79
C VAL A 312 -20.08 6.60 -11.64
N VAL A 313 -19.35 6.56 -12.75
CA VAL A 313 -19.26 7.71 -13.66
C VAL A 313 -20.46 7.65 -14.59
N GLY A 314 -21.30 8.68 -14.56
CA GLY A 314 -22.43 8.85 -15.47
C GLY A 314 -23.75 8.20 -15.03
N GLU A 315 -23.73 7.31 -14.03
CA GLU A 315 -24.93 6.62 -13.51
C GLU A 315 -25.02 6.76 -11.98
N LYS A 316 -26.23 6.92 -11.43
CA LYS A 316 -26.48 6.96 -9.97
C LYS A 316 -26.46 5.56 -9.36
N THR A 317 -26.92 4.55 -10.10
CA THR A 317 -27.00 3.16 -9.70
C THR A 317 -25.85 2.35 -10.30
N VAL A 318 -25.53 1.22 -9.67
CA VAL A 318 -24.46 0.33 -10.13
C VAL A 318 -25.07 -0.70 -11.07
N THR A 319 -24.79 -0.60 -12.37
CA THR A 319 -25.23 -1.57 -13.38
C THR A 319 -24.18 -2.65 -13.65
N PRO A 320 -24.58 -3.85 -14.14
CA PRO A 320 -23.65 -4.93 -14.44
C PRO A 320 -22.55 -4.53 -15.41
N GLY A 321 -21.30 -4.81 -15.02
CA GLY A 321 -20.11 -4.54 -15.84
C GLY A 321 -19.64 -3.09 -15.87
N CYS A 322 -20.28 -2.16 -15.14
CA CYS A 322 -19.83 -0.77 -15.03
C CYS A 322 -18.49 -0.67 -14.27
N VAL A 323 -17.75 0.43 -14.47
CA VAL A 323 -16.53 0.70 -13.69
C VAL A 323 -16.91 1.49 -12.44
N ILE A 324 -16.63 0.91 -11.28
CA ILE A 324 -16.89 1.52 -9.97
C ILE A 324 -15.61 2.19 -9.49
N HIS A 325 -15.72 3.46 -9.11
CA HIS A 325 -14.70 4.20 -8.38
C HIS A 325 -14.94 4.04 -6.89
N PHE A 326 -14.06 3.33 -6.22
CA PHE A 326 -14.09 3.18 -4.78
C PHE A 326 -13.15 4.18 -4.11
N THR A 327 -13.72 5.01 -3.23
CA THR A 327 -12.98 5.99 -2.43
C THR A 327 -13.14 5.68 -0.95
N MET A 328 -12.01 5.46 -0.27
CA MET A 328 -11.95 5.30 1.18
C MET A 328 -11.17 6.45 1.79
N LYS A 329 -11.75 7.10 2.79
CA LYS A 329 -11.13 8.18 3.56
C LYS A 329 -10.75 7.68 4.94
N ILE A 330 -9.46 7.74 5.27
CA ILE A 330 -8.94 7.30 6.57
C ILE A 330 -8.13 8.40 7.25
N ARG A 331 -8.06 8.35 8.57
CA ARG A 331 -7.23 9.25 9.40
C ARG A 331 -6.69 8.48 10.60
N ILE A 332 -5.62 8.96 11.22
CA ILE A 332 -5.24 8.51 12.56
C ILE A 332 -6.14 9.18 13.59
N LYS A 333 -6.76 8.37 14.45
CA LYS A 333 -7.62 8.83 15.53
C LYS A 333 -6.87 9.79 16.45
N ASN A 334 -7.44 10.97 16.69
CA ASN A 334 -6.89 11.92 17.65
C ASN A 334 -7.51 11.68 19.04
N PRO A 335 -6.73 11.27 20.06
CA PRO A 335 -7.28 10.96 21.39
C PRO A 335 -7.98 12.14 22.05
N LYS A 336 -7.57 13.39 21.73
CA LYS A 336 -8.17 14.60 22.33
C LYS A 336 -9.57 14.93 21.79
N SER A 337 -9.92 14.50 20.58
CA SER A 337 -11.25 14.78 20.00
C SER A 337 -12.37 13.93 20.61
N SER A 338 -12.03 12.75 21.17
CA SER A 338 -13.01 11.84 21.76
C SER A 338 -13.45 12.20 23.18
N ALA A 339 -12.79 13.15 23.84
CA ALA A 339 -13.11 13.57 25.21
C ALA A 339 -14.32 14.53 25.29
N THR A 340 -14.77 15.11 24.17
CA THR A 340 -15.92 16.02 24.10
C THR A 340 -17.21 15.37 23.59
N GLY A 341 -17.21 14.07 23.28
CA GLY A 341 -18.32 13.40 22.59
C GLY A 341 -19.14 12.38 23.38
N LYS A 342 -18.95 12.26 24.70
CA LYS A 342 -19.70 11.28 25.52
C LYS A 342 -20.20 11.87 26.84
N GLU A 343 -21.20 12.73 26.76
CA GLU A 343 -22.22 12.82 27.80
C GLU A 343 -23.55 13.29 27.18
N ASN A 344 -24.62 12.60 27.57
CA ASN A 344 -26.03 12.80 27.25
C ASN A 344 -26.56 12.26 25.92
N GLY A 345 -27.24 11.11 26.03
CA GLY A 345 -28.27 10.72 25.10
C GLY A 345 -29.41 11.73 25.08
N LYS A 346 -29.56 12.38 23.94
CA LYS A 346 -30.80 12.92 23.36
C LYS A 346 -30.46 13.33 21.92
N SER A 347 -31.26 12.86 20.98
CA SER A 347 -31.13 13.19 19.55
C SER A 347 -30.99 14.71 19.35
N PRO A 348 -30.05 15.20 18.54
CA PRO A 348 -30.08 16.59 18.11
C PRO A 348 -30.63 16.69 16.70
N ALA A 349 -31.77 17.37 16.60
CA ALA A 349 -32.13 18.13 15.41
C ALA A 349 -31.10 19.25 15.17
N GLN A 350 -30.82 19.49 13.89
CA GLN A 350 -30.26 20.67 13.23
C GLN A 350 -29.89 21.88 14.11
N GLU A 351 -28.58 22.18 14.23
CA GLU A 351 -27.89 23.37 13.66
C GLU A 351 -26.44 23.52 14.20
N PRO A 352 -25.55 24.29 13.53
CA PRO A 352 -24.35 23.74 12.89
C PRO A 352 -23.08 23.78 13.75
N GLU A 353 -22.30 22.70 13.68
CA GLU A 353 -20.90 22.69 14.11
C GLU A 353 -20.04 23.50 13.14
N GLN A 354 -19.15 24.32 13.70
CA GLN A 354 -18.15 25.09 12.96
C GLN A 354 -17.21 24.16 12.21
N THR A 355 -17.54 23.94 10.94
CA THR A 355 -16.71 23.32 9.92
C THR A 355 -15.48 24.21 9.71
N THR A 356 -14.29 23.63 9.86
CA THR A 356 -13.07 24.31 9.42
C THR A 356 -13.15 24.44 7.90
N GLU A 357 -12.82 25.60 7.35
CA GLU A 357 -13.02 26.00 5.93
C GLU A 357 -12.40 25.07 4.85
N GLN A 358 -11.77 23.95 5.25
CA GLN A 358 -11.27 22.91 4.34
C GLN A 358 -12.26 21.74 4.12
N ASP A 359 -13.30 21.59 4.95
CA ASP A 359 -14.30 20.51 4.80
C ASP A 359 -15.43 20.88 3.81
N LEU A 360 -15.54 22.14 3.37
CA LEU A 360 -16.60 22.63 2.48
C LEU A 360 -16.17 22.89 1.03
N LYS A 361 -14.91 22.69 0.67
CA LYS A 361 -14.50 22.65 -0.75
C LYS A 361 -14.58 21.23 -1.31
N GLY A 362 -15.79 20.68 -1.27
CA GLY A 362 -16.24 19.70 -2.24
C GLY A 362 -16.76 20.46 -3.46
N GLU A 363 -15.88 21.12 -4.21
CA GLU A 363 -16.19 21.54 -5.58
C GLU A 363 -16.00 20.31 -6.47
N GLU A 364 -16.93 20.14 -7.41
CA GLU A 364 -17.03 19.02 -8.34
C GLU A 364 -15.65 18.52 -8.82
N MET A 365 -15.43 17.20 -8.76
CA MET A 365 -14.18 16.62 -9.21
C MET A 365 -13.99 16.96 -10.70
N GLU A 366 -12.97 17.74 -11.04
CA GLU A 366 -12.54 17.90 -12.43
C GLU A 366 -12.27 16.50 -13.00
N ILE A 367 -12.85 16.22 -14.17
CA ILE A 367 -12.71 14.95 -14.90
C ILE A 367 -11.21 14.59 -15.09
N ASP A 368 -10.31 15.59 -15.08
CA ASP A 368 -8.86 15.42 -15.20
C ASP A 368 -8.19 14.75 -13.97
N GLU A 369 -8.78 14.85 -12.76
CA GLU A 369 -8.33 14.08 -11.58
C GLU A 369 -8.81 12.63 -11.61
N LEU A 370 -9.96 12.36 -12.25
CA LEU A 370 -10.44 11.00 -12.54
C LEU A 370 -9.60 10.31 -13.62
N LEU A 371 -8.90 11.09 -14.47
CA LEU A 371 -8.05 10.64 -15.58
C LEU A 371 -6.57 10.40 -15.19
N GLY A 372 -6.20 10.50 -13.91
CA GLY A 372 -4.93 9.94 -13.40
C GLY A 372 -3.69 10.84 -13.43
N ARG A 373 -3.83 12.16 -13.61
CA ARG A 373 -2.71 13.11 -13.43
C ARG A 373 -2.54 13.50 -11.96
N LYS A 374 -1.64 12.80 -11.24
CA LYS A 374 -1.37 13.07 -9.82
C LYS A 374 -0.61 14.39 -9.61
N LYS A 375 -1.23 15.36 -8.92
CA LYS A 375 -0.51 16.45 -8.23
C LYS A 375 -0.06 15.97 -6.85
N ALA A 376 1.19 16.24 -6.48
CA ALA A 376 1.71 15.91 -5.15
C ALA A 376 0.89 16.62 -4.06
N GLY A 377 0.35 15.86 -3.10
CA GLY A 377 -0.45 16.39 -1.98
C GLY A 377 -1.98 16.40 -2.17
N ALA A 378 -2.50 16.04 -3.35
CA ALA A 378 -3.95 16.01 -3.62
C ALA A 378 -4.71 14.99 -2.76
N ASP A 379 -4.05 13.90 -2.38
CA ASP A 379 -4.67 12.78 -1.65
C ASP A 379 -4.51 12.91 -0.11
N GLY A 380 -4.16 14.09 0.41
CA GLY A 380 -4.09 14.36 1.86
C GLY A 380 -2.87 13.77 2.59
N GLU A 381 -1.70 13.73 1.95
CA GLU A 381 -0.45 13.20 2.52
C GLU A 381 0.05 14.05 3.70
N GLU A 382 0.30 13.40 4.83
CA GLU A 382 0.86 14.03 6.03
C GLU A 382 1.98 13.13 6.59
N LYS A 383 3.18 13.69 6.73
CA LYS A 383 4.37 12.91 7.12
C LYS A 383 4.20 12.35 8.53
N CYS A 384 4.32 11.04 8.66
CA CYS A 384 4.30 10.37 9.96
C CYS A 384 5.69 10.36 10.61
N PRO A 385 5.75 10.31 11.96
CA PRO A 385 6.98 9.98 12.66
C PRO A 385 7.44 8.54 12.35
N ILE A 386 8.70 8.24 12.70
CA ILE A 386 9.27 6.90 12.63
C ILE A 386 8.51 5.96 13.58
N VAL A 387 8.35 4.70 13.19
CA VAL A 387 7.71 3.67 14.02
C VAL A 387 8.45 3.52 15.35
N HIS A 388 7.69 3.53 16.44
CA HIS A 388 8.19 3.14 17.75
C HIS A 388 8.41 1.62 17.79
N ALA A 389 9.63 1.16 17.49
CA ALA A 389 10.01 -0.25 17.49
C ALA A 389 11.44 -0.45 18.04
N PRO A 390 11.67 -0.25 19.36
CA PRO A 390 13.01 -0.24 19.95
C PRO A 390 13.75 -1.59 19.89
N HIS A 391 13.03 -2.68 19.62
CA HIS A 391 13.60 -4.03 19.55
C HIS A 391 14.15 -4.40 18.17
N VAL A 392 13.98 -3.53 17.17
CA VAL A 392 14.54 -3.73 15.83
C VAL A 392 15.64 -2.72 15.59
N THR A 393 16.72 -3.15 14.94
CA THR A 393 17.94 -2.33 14.79
C THR A 393 17.83 -1.27 13.69
N LYS A 394 16.82 -1.36 12.82
CA LYS A 394 16.64 -0.45 11.69
C LYS A 394 15.34 0.32 11.86
N ASP A 395 15.48 1.64 11.86
CA ASP A 395 14.36 2.56 11.83
C ASP A 395 13.48 2.29 10.61
N THR A 396 12.18 2.30 10.82
CA THR A 396 11.22 2.10 9.74
C THR A 396 10.11 3.12 9.77
N LYS A 397 9.72 3.52 8.56
CA LYS A 397 8.56 4.38 8.35
C LYS A 397 7.29 3.54 8.44
N PRO A 398 6.23 4.02 9.09
CA PRO A 398 4.97 3.31 9.14
C PRO A 398 4.42 3.21 7.72
N SER A 399 4.12 2.00 7.29
CA SER A 399 3.44 1.75 6.02
C SER A 399 2.16 0.97 6.27
N TYR A 400 1.24 1.10 5.33
CA TYR A 400 -0.06 0.47 5.38
C TYR A 400 -0.35 -0.23 4.06
N TYR A 401 -1.09 -1.33 4.13
CA TYR A 401 -1.63 -2.05 2.98
C TYR A 401 -3.13 -1.81 2.94
N TRP A 402 -3.61 -1.27 1.83
CA TRP A 402 -5.02 -1.17 1.53
C TRP A 402 -5.39 -2.19 0.46
N LEU A 403 -6.35 -3.06 0.77
CA LEU A 403 -6.86 -4.06 -0.17
C LEU A 403 -8.36 -4.26 0.01
N VAL A 404 -8.99 -4.85 -0.99
CA VAL A 404 -10.39 -5.31 -0.92
C VAL A 404 -10.41 -6.81 -1.16
N GLY A 405 -11.01 -7.54 -0.23
CA GLY A 405 -11.16 -8.98 -0.31
C GLY A 405 -12.62 -9.38 -0.25
N ASP A 406 -12.92 -10.54 -0.85
CA ASP A 406 -14.14 -11.28 -0.57
C ASP A 406 -13.84 -12.28 0.55
N HIS A 407 -14.46 -12.06 1.70
CA HIS A 407 -14.30 -12.92 2.86
C HIS A 407 -14.93 -14.31 2.67
N LYS A 408 -16.01 -14.41 1.89
CA LYS A 408 -16.73 -15.68 1.64
C LYS A 408 -15.91 -16.60 0.74
N LEU A 409 -15.29 -16.02 -0.29
CA LEU A 409 -14.45 -16.76 -1.24
C LEU A 409 -12.99 -16.88 -0.79
N ASN A 410 -12.61 -16.21 0.31
CA ASN A 410 -11.22 -16.12 0.76
C ASN A 410 -10.25 -15.67 -0.35
N ARG A 411 -10.70 -14.72 -1.17
CA ARG A 411 -9.96 -14.21 -2.33
C ARG A 411 -9.77 -12.70 -2.25
N ILE A 412 -8.59 -12.25 -2.65
CA ILE A 412 -8.32 -10.83 -2.87
C ILE A 412 -9.00 -10.43 -4.17
N PHE A 413 -9.85 -9.41 -4.09
CA PHE A 413 -10.59 -8.89 -5.23
C PHE A 413 -9.87 -7.70 -5.85
N VAL A 414 -9.46 -6.72 -5.04
CA VAL A 414 -8.60 -5.61 -5.44
C VAL A 414 -7.22 -5.81 -4.85
N GLN A 415 -6.19 -5.80 -5.71
CA GLN A 415 -4.80 -5.99 -5.30
C GLN A 415 -4.38 -4.94 -4.25
N PRO A 416 -3.55 -5.34 -3.28
CA PRO A 416 -3.11 -4.45 -2.21
C PRO A 416 -2.24 -3.31 -2.74
N VAL A 417 -2.51 -2.11 -2.28
CA VAL A 417 -1.68 -0.93 -2.48
C VAL A 417 -0.95 -0.62 -1.18
N LYS A 418 0.39 -0.57 -1.25
CA LYS A 418 1.22 -0.11 -0.14
C LYS A 418 1.31 1.41 -0.17
N PHE A 419 1.02 2.07 0.96
CA PHE A 419 1.11 3.53 1.08
C PHE A 419 1.65 3.95 2.45
N THR A 420 2.10 5.20 2.53
CA THR A 420 2.66 5.85 3.73
C THR A 420 1.96 7.20 3.97
N ASP A 421 2.43 7.94 4.99
CA ASP A 421 2.08 9.34 5.22
C ASP A 421 0.59 9.56 5.52
N VAL A 422 0.10 8.87 6.54
CA VAL A 422 -1.25 9.04 7.12
C VAL A 422 -1.20 10.00 8.30
N GLY A 423 -2.00 11.08 8.22
CA GLY A 423 -2.00 12.15 9.21
C GLY A 423 -2.95 11.98 10.39
N TYR A 424 -2.71 12.77 11.44
CA TYR A 424 -3.67 12.99 12.52
C TYR A 424 -4.67 14.11 12.19
N THR A 425 -4.25 15.03 11.33
CA THR A 425 -5.00 16.27 11.02
C THR A 425 -5.70 16.14 9.68
N LYS A 426 -4.98 15.67 8.66
CA LYS A 426 -5.51 15.50 7.31
C LYS A 426 -6.07 14.10 7.10
N THR A 427 -7.19 14.04 6.39
CA THR A 427 -7.76 12.78 5.95
C THR A 427 -7.03 12.29 4.71
N ARG A 428 -6.49 11.07 4.76
CA ARG A 428 -5.87 10.40 3.62
C ARG A 428 -6.97 9.80 2.75
N VAL A 429 -6.96 10.14 1.46
CA VAL A 429 -7.93 9.62 0.49
C VAL A 429 -7.29 8.50 -0.31
N LEU A 430 -7.90 7.33 -0.29
CA LEU A 430 -7.50 6.14 -1.02
C LEU A 430 -8.51 5.89 -2.13
N LYS A 431 -8.05 5.88 -3.38
CA LYS A 431 -8.90 5.72 -4.57
C LYS A 431 -8.47 4.49 -5.37
N THR A 432 -9.43 3.68 -5.78
CA THR A 432 -9.21 2.53 -6.67
C THR A 432 -10.43 2.35 -7.56
N THR A 433 -10.25 1.64 -8.67
CA THR A 433 -11.31 1.36 -9.64
C THR A 433 -11.38 -0.13 -9.90
N PHE A 434 -12.60 -0.68 -9.94
CA PHE A 434 -12.82 -2.07 -10.31
C PHE A 434 -14.13 -2.22 -11.06
N GLN A 435 -14.27 -3.32 -11.81
CA GLN A 435 -15.47 -3.59 -12.58
C GLN A 435 -16.54 -4.27 -11.71
N ALA A 436 -17.79 -3.83 -11.84
CA ALA A 436 -18.93 -4.47 -11.21
C ALA A 436 -19.12 -5.90 -11.75
N PRO A 437 -19.53 -6.87 -10.91
CA PRO A 437 -19.92 -8.20 -11.37
C PRO A 437 -20.99 -8.15 -12.48
N HIS A 438 -20.96 -9.13 -13.39
CA HIS A 438 -21.89 -9.20 -14.52
C HIS A 438 -23.30 -9.68 -14.16
N SER A 439 -23.46 -10.35 -13.02
CA SER A 439 -24.77 -10.80 -12.54
C SER A 439 -25.35 -9.78 -11.55
N PRO A 440 -26.62 -9.40 -11.69
CA PRO A 440 -27.32 -8.58 -10.71
C PRO A 440 -27.36 -9.30 -9.36
N GLY A 441 -27.30 -8.54 -8.27
CA GLY A 441 -27.30 -9.09 -6.92
C GLY A 441 -26.53 -8.27 -5.89
N LEU A 442 -26.62 -8.73 -4.64
CA LEU A 442 -25.93 -8.12 -3.50
C LEU A 442 -24.59 -8.81 -3.25
N TYR A 443 -23.50 -8.10 -3.51
CA TYR A 443 -22.14 -8.55 -3.24
C TYR A 443 -21.61 -7.91 -1.96
N THR A 444 -20.99 -8.73 -1.11
CA THR A 444 -20.43 -8.29 0.17
C THR A 444 -18.92 -8.37 0.11
N PHE A 445 -18.26 -7.22 0.10
CA PHE A 445 -16.81 -7.11 0.14
C PHE A 445 -16.33 -6.57 1.49
N GLN A 446 -15.07 -6.80 1.80
CA GLN A 446 -14.41 -6.21 2.96
C GLN A 446 -13.15 -5.49 2.51
N ALA A 447 -13.10 -4.19 2.78
CA ALA A 447 -11.85 -3.45 2.63
C ALA A 447 -11.06 -3.50 3.94
N TYR A 448 -9.77 -3.78 3.79
CA TYR A 448 -8.82 -3.84 4.89
C TYR A 448 -7.78 -2.75 4.70
N VAL A 449 -7.53 -2.00 5.77
CA VAL A 449 -6.34 -1.16 5.89
C VAL A 449 -5.54 -1.68 7.06
N LYS A 450 -4.40 -2.32 6.77
CA LYS A 450 -3.53 -2.92 7.79
C LYS A 450 -2.18 -2.26 7.85
N SER A 451 -1.68 -2.00 9.05
CA SER A 451 -0.29 -1.53 9.24
C SER A 451 0.69 -2.67 9.00
N ASP A 452 1.91 -2.37 8.52
CA ASP A 452 3.01 -3.34 8.50
C ASP A 452 3.84 -3.34 9.80
N SER A 453 3.61 -2.37 10.68
CA SER A 453 4.52 -2.00 11.76
C SER A 453 3.88 -1.97 13.14
N TYR A 454 2.58 -1.72 13.25
CA TYR A 454 1.86 -1.67 14.53
C TYR A 454 0.79 -2.75 14.59
N VAL A 455 0.62 -3.39 15.76
CA VAL A 455 -0.40 -4.40 15.99
C VAL A 455 -1.69 -3.74 16.48
N ASP A 456 -2.85 -4.23 16.02
CA ASP A 456 -4.19 -3.77 16.37
C ASP A 456 -4.48 -2.29 16.08
N THR A 457 -3.82 -1.74 15.06
CA THR A 457 -4.08 -0.38 14.55
C THR A 457 -4.95 -0.35 13.30
N ASP A 458 -5.39 -1.53 12.85
CA ASP A 458 -6.04 -1.75 11.56
C ASP A 458 -7.49 -1.23 11.52
N VAL A 459 -7.97 -0.98 10.30
CA VAL A 459 -9.38 -0.67 9.98
C VAL A 459 -9.93 -1.71 9.02
N GLN A 460 -11.17 -2.12 9.26
CA GLN A 460 -11.92 -3.00 8.39
C GLN A 460 -13.28 -2.36 8.11
N ALA A 461 -13.60 -2.21 6.83
CA ALA A 461 -14.88 -1.66 6.38
C ALA A 461 -15.66 -2.73 5.63
N SER A 462 -16.84 -3.07 6.14
CA SER A 462 -17.80 -3.93 5.43
C SER A 462 -18.48 -3.11 4.34
N MET A 463 -18.44 -3.62 3.12
CA MET A 463 -18.93 -2.95 1.93
C MET A 463 -19.99 -3.82 1.27
N GLN A 464 -21.16 -3.25 1.01
CA GLN A 464 -22.23 -3.92 0.30
C GLN A 464 -22.42 -3.22 -1.05
N LEU A 465 -22.26 -3.98 -2.13
CA LEU A 465 -22.45 -3.52 -3.49
C LEU A 465 -23.72 -4.16 -4.03
N ARG A 466 -24.74 -3.35 -4.28
CA ARG A 466 -25.97 -3.79 -4.91
C ARG A 466 -25.89 -3.47 -6.40
N VAL A 467 -25.86 -4.52 -7.22
CA VAL A 467 -25.87 -4.42 -8.67
C VAL A 467 -27.30 -4.62 -9.13
N GLU A 468 -27.88 -3.61 -9.79
CA GLU A 468 -29.25 -3.60 -10.29
C GLU A 468 -29.27 -3.79 -11.80
N ASP A 469 -30.26 -4.52 -12.32
CA ASP A 469 -30.39 -4.72 -13.75
C ASP A 469 -30.60 -3.41 -14.50
N LYS A 470 -30.13 -3.37 -15.76
CA LYS A 470 -30.18 -2.16 -16.59
C LYS A 470 -31.60 -1.64 -16.78
N GLU A 471 -32.58 -2.53 -16.91
CA GLU A 471 -34.00 -2.17 -17.06
C GLU A 471 -34.54 -1.47 -15.81
N ALA A 472 -34.23 -1.99 -14.61
CA ALA A 472 -34.63 -1.37 -13.35
C ALA A 472 -33.90 -0.03 -13.06
N ALA A 473 -32.68 0.12 -13.57
CA ALA A 473 -31.92 1.37 -13.47
C ALA A 473 -32.45 2.46 -14.40
N GLU A 474 -32.98 2.09 -15.58
CA GLU A 474 -33.66 3.01 -16.49
C GLU A 474 -34.98 3.53 -15.89
N ASP A 475 -35.77 2.67 -15.24
CA ASP A 475 -36.99 3.08 -14.52
C ASP A 475 -36.68 4.05 -13.37
N ALA A 476 -35.66 3.76 -12.56
CA ALA A 476 -35.27 4.62 -11.44
C ALA A 476 -34.70 5.98 -11.87
N ASN A 477 -34.01 6.04 -13.02
CA ASN A 477 -33.56 7.32 -13.58
C ASN A 477 -34.69 8.09 -14.27
N ALA A 478 -35.67 7.38 -14.86
CA ALA A 478 -36.84 8.00 -15.49
C ALA A 478 -37.81 8.66 -14.49
N GLU A 479 -37.90 8.15 -13.25
CA GLU A 479 -38.70 8.77 -12.19
C GLU A 479 -38.08 10.09 -11.65
N ASP A 480 -36.76 10.25 -11.76
CA ASP A 480 -36.01 11.39 -11.22
C ASP A 480 -35.80 12.53 -12.26
N ASP A 481 -35.94 12.23 -13.55
CA ASP A 481 -35.82 13.21 -14.64
C ASP A 481 -37.18 13.90 -14.91
N ILE A 482 -37.47 14.92 -14.08
CA ILE A 482 -38.54 15.92 -14.27
C ILE A 482 -39.95 15.32 -14.17
N SER A 483 -40.54 15.41 -12.98
CA SER A 483 -42.00 15.34 -12.84
C SER A 483 -42.66 16.38 -13.76
N GLU A 484 -43.47 15.90 -14.71
CA GLU A 484 -44.29 16.78 -15.55
C GLU A 484 -45.21 17.60 -14.62
N PRO A 485 -45.24 18.94 -14.75
CA PRO A 485 -46.06 19.77 -13.88
C PRO A 485 -47.54 19.43 -14.11
N ASP A 486 -48.27 19.20 -13.02
CA ASP A 486 -49.72 18.97 -13.06
C ASP A 486 -50.42 20.14 -13.77
N GLU A 487 -51.42 19.85 -14.61
CA GLU A 487 -52.12 20.83 -15.47
C GLU A 487 -52.71 22.02 -14.69
N ASP A 488 -53.05 21.82 -13.42
CA ASP A 488 -53.65 22.84 -12.54
C ASP A 488 -52.62 23.78 -11.88
N THR A 489 -51.32 23.52 -12.04
CA THR A 489 -50.28 24.43 -11.55
C THR A 489 -49.94 25.51 -12.59
N LEU A 490 -49.51 26.69 -12.12
CA LEU A 490 -49.09 27.79 -13.01
C LEU A 490 -47.96 27.36 -13.99
N ALA A 491 -47.15 26.38 -13.57
CA ALA A 491 -46.13 25.75 -14.39
C ALA A 491 -46.71 24.83 -15.46
N GLY A 492 -47.76 24.06 -15.15
CA GLY A 492 -48.51 23.22 -16.11
C GLY A 492 -49.19 24.04 -17.19
N GLN A 493 -49.84 25.15 -16.84
CA GLN A 493 -50.48 26.05 -17.81
C GLN A 493 -49.47 26.72 -18.77
N MET A 494 -48.29 27.10 -18.29
CA MET A 494 -47.22 27.62 -19.15
C MET A 494 -46.56 26.55 -20.03
N ALA A 495 -46.52 25.29 -19.56
CA ALA A 495 -46.03 24.15 -20.35
C ALA A 495 -47.00 23.79 -21.47
N ALA A 496 -48.30 23.75 -21.18
CA ALA A 496 -49.36 23.50 -22.16
C ALA A 496 -49.41 24.59 -23.25
N MET A 497 -49.27 25.87 -22.88
CA MET A 497 -49.18 26.97 -23.86
C MET A 497 -47.93 26.90 -24.76
N ARG A 498 -46.86 26.26 -24.30
CA ARG A 498 -45.63 26.03 -25.07
C ARG A 498 -45.62 24.70 -25.82
N GLY A 499 -46.72 23.93 -25.78
CA GLY A 499 -46.87 22.65 -26.47
C GLY A 499 -46.03 21.52 -25.85
N LYS A 500 -45.67 21.62 -24.56
CA LYS A 500 -45.00 20.54 -23.83
C LYS A 500 -46.03 19.59 -23.19
N PRO A 501 -45.71 18.29 -23.04
CA PRO A 501 -46.60 17.32 -22.40
C PRO A 501 -46.83 17.67 -20.92
N THR A 502 -48.07 17.44 -20.46
CA THR A 502 -48.54 17.67 -19.09
C THR A 502 -49.37 16.48 -18.62
N LYS A 503 -49.35 16.21 -17.31
CA LYS A 503 -50.06 15.09 -16.70
C LYS A 503 -51.54 15.45 -16.48
N LYS A 504 -52.44 14.77 -17.21
CA LYS A 504 -53.90 14.90 -17.01
C LYS A 504 -54.33 14.28 -15.68
N GLN A 505 -55.01 15.06 -14.86
CA GLN A 505 -55.61 14.56 -13.63
C GLN A 505 -56.88 13.75 -13.95
N LYS A 506 -56.91 12.48 -13.55
CA LYS A 506 -58.15 11.69 -13.54
C LYS A 506 -59.02 12.18 -12.38
N THR A 507 -60.12 12.84 -12.68
CA THR A 507 -61.18 13.14 -11.71
C THR A 507 -62.10 11.92 -11.59
N ASP A 508 -62.01 11.22 -10.47
CA ASP A 508 -63.10 10.39 -9.96
C ASP A 508 -64.16 11.34 -9.36
N ASP A 509 -65.35 11.41 -9.97
CA ASP A 509 -66.57 11.74 -9.24
C ASP A 509 -67.79 11.16 -9.97
N ASP A 510 -68.49 10.28 -9.26
CA ASP A 510 -69.78 9.67 -9.61
C ASP A 510 -70.92 10.70 -9.45
N SER A 511 -71.86 10.77 -10.41
CA SER A 511 -73.32 10.63 -10.16
C SER A 511 -74.17 11.02 -11.38
N ASP A 512 -74.90 10.00 -11.89
CA ASP A 512 -76.29 9.94 -12.37
C ASP A 512 -76.92 11.03 -13.26
N ASP A 513 -77.44 10.60 -14.42
CA ASP A 513 -78.86 10.30 -14.67
C ASP A 513 -79.30 10.70 -16.09
N THR A 514 -79.72 9.75 -16.95
CA THR A 514 -80.94 9.88 -17.79
C THR A 514 -81.30 8.56 -18.49
N SER A 515 -82.57 8.22 -18.33
CA SER A 515 -83.40 7.11 -18.80
C SER A 515 -83.48 6.81 -20.30
N GLY A 516 -83.84 5.55 -20.65
CA GLY A 516 -84.47 5.25 -21.95
C GLY A 516 -84.66 3.77 -22.35
N THR A 517 -85.49 3.03 -21.61
CA THR A 517 -86.45 1.97 -22.04
C THR A 517 -86.08 0.87 -23.08
N GLU A 518 -86.18 -0.38 -22.58
CA GLU A 518 -86.90 -1.58 -23.10
C GLU A 518 -86.46 -2.25 -24.41
N SER A 519 -86.09 -3.55 -24.35
CA SER A 519 -86.99 -4.67 -24.72
C SER A 519 -86.25 -6.01 -24.87
N SER A 520 -86.75 -7.04 -24.17
CA SER A 520 -86.95 -8.46 -24.58
C SER A 520 -85.82 -9.29 -25.23
N ASP A 521 -85.54 -10.39 -24.53
CA ASP A 521 -85.54 -11.81 -24.98
C ASP A 521 -84.47 -12.40 -25.92
N ASP A 522 -84.10 -13.61 -25.49
CA ASP A 522 -83.71 -14.81 -26.21
C ASP A 522 -82.29 -15.01 -26.80
N ASP A 523 -81.68 -16.08 -26.27
CA ASP A 523 -80.99 -17.19 -26.96
C ASP A 523 -80.01 -16.88 -28.09
N SER A 524 -78.74 -17.29 -27.92
CA SER A 524 -78.26 -18.54 -28.54
C SER A 524 -76.72 -18.65 -28.53
N SER A 525 -76.32 -19.90 -28.36
CA SER A 525 -75.03 -20.55 -28.56
C SER A 525 -74.13 -20.04 -29.69
N SER A 526 -72.82 -20.10 -29.48
CA SER A 526 -71.85 -20.47 -30.51
C SER A 526 -70.49 -20.83 -29.88
N ASP A 527 -70.30 -22.12 -29.57
CA ASP A 527 -68.99 -22.75 -29.59
C ASP A 527 -68.39 -22.66 -31.01
N SER A 528 -67.09 -22.42 -31.13
CA SER A 528 -66.22 -23.23 -32.01
C SER A 528 -64.75 -22.88 -31.84
N ASP A 529 -64.00 -23.98 -31.72
CA ASP A 529 -62.56 -24.14 -31.73
C ASP A 529 -61.88 -23.63 -33.01
N SER A 530 -60.56 -23.42 -32.96
CA SER A 530 -59.63 -24.24 -33.75
C SER A 530 -58.19 -23.72 -33.66
N ASP A 531 -57.30 -24.68 -33.39
CA ASP A 531 -55.85 -24.68 -33.56
C ASP A 531 -55.35 -24.31 -34.98
N SER A 532 -54.00 -24.18 -35.05
CA SER A 532 -53.05 -24.22 -36.19
C SER A 532 -52.55 -22.84 -36.62
N ASP A 533 -51.24 -22.53 -36.70
CA ASP A 533 -50.04 -23.35 -37.00
C ASP A 533 -48.85 -23.09 -36.07
#